data_AF-Q8ELC8-F1
#
_entry.id   AF-Q8ELC8-F1
#
_cell.length_a   1.000
_cell.length_b   1.000
_cell.length_c   1.000
_cell.angle_alpha   90.00
_cell.angle_beta   90.00
_cell.angle_gamma   90.00
#
_symmetry.space_group_name_H-M   'P 1'
#
loop_
_entity.id
_entity.type
_entity.pdbx_description
1 polymer ?
#
loop_
_entity_poly.entity_id
_entity_poly.type
_entity_poly.pdbx_seq_one_letter_code
_entity_poly.pdbx_strand_id
1 'polypeptide(L)'
;MKIKSVLFNIIAFLFVLVGCTNDTEQSKEDIKSMIQDYSTDQLTASSASVNATQLTVEDEDKVDIYPMPEDEFFVSIAPYVNETHPCTFHSLTGCQGELVKKPFDIYIEDMDGNVVFDDTVESFDNGFVDLWLPRDQEFNATITYDNKQATSTISTFENDPTCITTMRLM
;
A
#
# COMPACT_ATOMS: atom_id res chain seq x y z
N MET A 1 -10.41 45.62 -59.45
CA MET A 1 -10.44 46.71 -58.45
C MET A 1 -11.42 46.32 -57.34
N LYS A 2 -10.91 46.07 -56.13
CA LYS A 2 -11.61 46.13 -54.82
C LYS A 2 -12.78 45.15 -54.59
N ILE A 3 -13.06 44.55 -53.43
CA ILE A 3 -12.47 44.50 -52.08
C ILE A 3 -13.06 43.23 -51.42
N LYS A 4 -12.27 42.65 -50.51
CA LYS A 4 -12.53 41.53 -49.60
C LYS A 4 -13.84 41.65 -48.80
N SER A 5 -14.45 40.53 -48.45
CA SER A 5 -15.01 40.35 -47.10
C SER A 5 -14.95 38.87 -46.72
N VAL A 6 -14.10 38.56 -45.76
CA VAL A 6 -13.95 37.24 -45.13
C VAL A 6 -14.86 37.26 -43.91
N LEU A 7 -15.95 36.49 -43.93
CA LEU A 7 -16.74 36.19 -42.74
C LEU A 7 -16.10 35.01 -42.02
N PHE A 8 -15.33 35.33 -40.99
CA PHE A 8 -14.79 34.37 -40.02
C PHE A 8 -15.92 33.99 -39.06
N ASN A 9 -16.63 32.89 -39.35
CA ASN A 9 -17.57 32.29 -38.41
C ASN A 9 -16.78 31.57 -37.31
N ILE A 10 -16.64 32.24 -36.16
CA ILE A 10 -16.14 31.64 -34.93
C ILE A 10 -17.23 30.69 -34.43
N ILE A 11 -17.08 29.40 -34.73
CA ILE A 11 -17.79 28.34 -34.01
C ILE A 11 -17.11 28.27 -32.64
N ALA A 12 -17.80 28.82 -31.64
CA ALA A 12 -17.42 28.67 -30.24
C ALA A 12 -17.47 27.18 -29.89
N PHE A 13 -16.30 26.56 -29.80
CA PHE A 13 -16.12 25.24 -29.22
C PHE A 13 -16.37 25.39 -27.72
N LEU A 14 -17.60 25.09 -27.28
CA LEU A 14 -17.92 24.88 -25.88
C LEU A 14 -17.26 23.55 -25.47
N PHE A 15 -15.99 23.61 -25.05
CA PHE A 15 -15.41 22.57 -24.21
C PHE A 15 -16.13 22.66 -22.87
N VAL A 16 -17.15 21.81 -22.67
CA VAL A 16 -17.68 21.54 -21.35
C VAL A 16 -16.56 20.83 -20.60
N LEU A 17 -15.91 21.57 -19.71
CA LEU A 17 -14.99 21.00 -18.72
C LEU A 17 -15.79 20.00 -17.89
N VAL A 18 -15.50 18.72 -18.11
CA VAL A 18 -15.90 17.64 -17.23
C VAL A 18 -15.27 17.92 -15.87
N GLY A 19 -16.12 18.03 -14.85
CA GLY A 19 -15.73 18.37 -13.48
C GLY A 19 -14.82 17.32 -12.86
N CYS A 20 -13.93 17.81 -11.99
CA CYS A 20 -12.87 17.11 -11.29
C CYS A 20 -13.30 15.77 -10.67
N THR A 21 -12.62 14.70 -11.04
CA THR A 21 -12.58 13.43 -10.30
C THR A 21 -11.15 12.97 -10.02
N ASN A 22 -10.15 13.82 -10.29
CA ASN A 22 -8.73 13.43 -10.28
C ASN A 22 -8.02 13.65 -8.95
N ASP A 23 -8.55 14.49 -8.04
CA ASP A 23 -7.79 14.88 -6.84
C ASP A 23 -7.66 13.72 -5.83
N THR A 24 -8.71 12.90 -5.67
CA THR A 24 -8.72 11.77 -4.72
C THR A 24 -7.85 10.61 -5.21
N GLU A 25 -8.00 10.19 -6.46
CA GLU A 25 -7.17 9.14 -7.07
C GLU A 25 -5.70 9.56 -7.07
N GLN A 26 -5.40 10.79 -7.47
CA GLN A 26 -4.01 11.28 -7.43
C GLN A 26 -3.43 11.24 -6.00
N SER A 27 -4.20 11.67 -5.00
CA SER A 27 -3.75 11.62 -3.60
C SER A 27 -3.51 10.19 -3.09
N LYS A 28 -4.28 9.22 -3.58
CA LYS A 28 -4.14 7.79 -3.28
C LYS A 28 -2.86 7.23 -3.90
N GLU A 29 -2.61 7.49 -5.17
CA GLU A 29 -1.36 7.10 -5.83
C GLU A 29 -0.14 7.74 -5.16
N ASP A 30 -0.24 9.01 -4.75
CA ASP A 30 0.83 9.74 -4.06
C ASP A 30 1.18 9.09 -2.71
N ILE A 31 0.18 8.71 -1.89
CA ILE A 31 0.43 8.05 -0.59
C ILE A 31 1.02 6.64 -0.76
N LYS A 32 0.54 5.87 -1.75
CA LYS A 32 1.07 4.52 -2.05
C LYS A 32 2.52 4.59 -2.48
N SER A 33 2.86 5.54 -3.36
CA SER A 33 4.24 5.76 -3.79
C SER A 33 5.13 6.14 -2.62
N MET A 34 4.68 7.06 -1.76
CA MET A 34 5.47 7.51 -0.62
C MET A 34 5.75 6.38 0.38
N ILE A 35 4.76 5.53 0.67
CA ILE A 35 4.96 4.35 1.53
C ILE A 35 5.98 3.40 0.90
N GLN A 36 5.83 3.08 -0.39
CA GLN A 36 6.76 2.23 -1.13
C GLN A 36 8.20 2.77 -1.08
N ASP A 37 8.36 4.08 -1.24
CA ASP A 37 9.67 4.73 -1.22
C ASP A 37 10.33 4.65 0.15
N TYR A 38 9.56 4.77 1.24
CA TYR A 38 10.07 4.52 2.60
C TYR A 38 10.40 3.04 2.84
N SER A 39 9.55 2.11 2.42
CA SER A 39 9.78 0.66 2.57
C SER A 39 11.00 0.15 1.80
N THR A 40 11.43 0.89 0.77
CA THR A 40 12.58 0.53 -0.09
C THR A 40 13.78 1.46 0.08
N ASP A 41 13.82 2.22 1.18
CA ASP A 41 14.91 3.15 1.51
C ASP A 41 15.21 4.19 0.41
N GLN A 42 14.26 4.46 -0.48
CA GLN A 42 14.36 5.55 -1.47
C GLN A 42 14.09 6.91 -0.81
N LEU A 43 13.23 6.93 0.20
CA LEU A 43 13.07 8.04 1.12
C LEU A 43 13.59 7.66 2.51
N THR A 44 14.12 8.65 3.21
CA THR A 44 14.64 8.51 4.57
C THR A 44 13.96 9.51 5.48
N ALA A 45 13.71 9.12 6.72
CA ALA A 45 13.21 9.98 7.78
C ALA A 45 13.73 9.46 9.13
N SER A 46 13.61 10.28 10.18
CA SER A 46 13.92 9.85 11.54
C SER A 46 12.97 8.73 12.01
N SER A 47 11.69 8.83 11.65
CA SER A 47 10.74 7.70 11.74
C SER A 47 9.67 7.79 10.67
N ALA A 48 9.22 6.65 10.15
CA ALA A 48 8.00 6.54 9.38
C ALA A 48 7.19 5.33 9.84
N SER A 49 5.90 5.52 10.09
CA SER A 49 5.00 4.46 10.57
C SER A 49 3.60 4.59 9.99
N VAL A 50 2.99 3.44 9.71
CA VAL A 50 1.66 3.36 9.10
C VAL A 50 0.72 2.66 10.06
N ASN A 51 -0.41 3.28 10.37
CA ASN A 51 -1.56 2.59 10.95
C ASN A 51 -2.70 2.55 9.93
N ALA A 52 -3.85 2.01 10.33
CA ALA A 52 -4.98 1.83 9.42
C ALA A 52 -5.52 3.14 8.81
N THR A 53 -5.32 4.30 9.44
CA THR A 53 -5.92 5.58 9.05
C THR A 53 -4.93 6.62 8.56
N GLN A 54 -3.65 6.50 8.91
CA GLN A 54 -2.62 7.48 8.53
C GLN A 54 -1.22 6.88 8.39
N LEU A 55 -0.44 7.49 7.50
CA LEU A 55 1.03 7.49 7.55
C LEU A 55 1.48 8.67 8.42
N THR A 56 2.38 8.40 9.35
CA THR A 56 3.07 9.43 10.15
C THR A 56 4.55 9.40 9.83
N VAL A 57 5.09 10.54 9.40
CA VAL A 57 6.51 10.74 9.09
C VAL A 57 7.07 11.79 10.03
N GLU A 58 8.14 11.44 10.73
CA GLU A 58 8.89 12.35 11.60
C GLU A 58 10.29 12.53 11.04
N ASP A 59 10.68 13.78 10.84
CA ASP A 59 12.04 14.13 10.45
C ASP A 59 12.51 15.40 11.16
N GLU A 60 13.67 15.31 11.80
CA GLU A 60 14.19 16.33 12.72
C GLU A 60 13.14 16.75 13.78
N ASP A 61 12.61 17.98 13.70
CA ASP A 61 11.60 18.53 14.60
C ASP A 61 10.20 18.63 13.94
N LYS A 62 10.01 18.00 12.76
CA LYS A 62 8.77 18.07 11.97
C LYS A 62 8.04 16.72 11.98
N VAL A 63 6.73 16.77 12.21
CA VAL A 63 5.83 15.62 12.08
C VAL A 63 4.79 15.92 11.01
N ASP A 64 4.79 15.13 9.94
CA ASP A 64 3.79 15.15 8.88
C ASP A 64 2.85 13.95 9.03
N ILE A 65 1.55 14.19 8.82
CA ILE A 65 0.50 13.17 8.90
C ILE A 65 -0.26 13.18 7.59
N TYR A 66 -0.34 12.01 6.95
CA TYR A 66 -1.03 11.80 5.68
C TYR A 66 -2.16 10.80 5.87
N PRO A 67 -3.41 11.13 5.50
CA PRO A 67 -4.52 10.19 5.60
C PRO A 67 -4.32 9.01 4.64
N MET A 68 -4.71 7.81 5.07
CA MET A 68 -4.74 6.62 4.23
C MET A 68 -5.99 6.64 3.32
N PRO A 69 -5.97 5.92 2.19
CA PRO A 69 -7.13 5.81 1.30
C PRO A 69 -8.37 5.26 2.02
N GLU A 70 -9.56 5.74 1.66
CA GLU A 70 -10.84 5.33 2.27
C GLU A 70 -11.31 3.94 1.82
N ASP A 71 -10.74 3.39 0.74
CA ASP A 71 -11.16 2.13 0.11
C ASP A 71 -10.12 1.00 0.21
N GLU A 72 -8.86 1.34 0.49
CA GLU A 72 -7.75 0.38 0.63
C GLU A 72 -7.06 0.45 2.00
N PHE A 73 -6.69 -0.71 2.50
CA PHE A 73 -5.96 -0.95 3.73
C PHE A 73 -4.52 -1.38 3.41
N PHE A 74 -3.55 -0.73 4.03
CA PHE A 74 -2.14 -1.12 3.93
C PHE A 74 -1.81 -2.19 4.99
N VAL A 75 -1.22 -3.29 4.55
CA VAL A 75 -0.68 -4.31 5.44
C VAL A 75 0.72 -4.71 4.98
N SER A 76 1.65 -4.76 5.92
CA SER A 76 3.02 -5.21 5.71
C SER A 76 3.26 -6.50 6.47
N ILE A 77 3.72 -7.54 5.77
CA ILE A 77 3.88 -8.89 6.30
C ILE A 77 5.35 -9.29 6.26
N ALA A 78 5.89 -9.74 7.40
CA ALA A 78 7.20 -10.38 7.49
C ALA A 78 7.05 -11.85 7.90
N PRO A 79 6.99 -12.78 6.94
CA PRO A 79 7.04 -14.21 7.22
C PRO A 79 8.37 -14.60 7.87
N TYR A 80 8.35 -15.62 8.72
CA TYR A 80 9.56 -16.08 9.41
C TYR A 80 9.58 -17.61 9.60
N VAL A 81 10.76 -18.18 9.83
CA VAL A 81 11.00 -19.59 10.13
C VAL A 81 11.46 -19.77 11.58
N ASN A 82 12.44 -18.98 12.03
CA ASN A 82 13.07 -19.18 13.33
C ASN A 82 12.65 -18.13 14.36
N GLU A 83 12.80 -16.85 14.02
CA GLU A 83 12.66 -15.75 14.97
C GLU A 83 11.75 -14.65 14.44
N THR A 84 11.04 -13.99 15.35
CA THR A 84 10.16 -12.86 15.05
C THR A 84 10.16 -11.88 16.22
N HIS A 85 9.53 -10.73 16.01
CA HIS A 85 9.29 -9.71 17.02
C HIS A 85 7.81 -9.27 17.00
N PRO A 86 7.25 -8.82 18.12
CA PRO A 86 5.92 -8.23 18.13
C PRO A 86 5.92 -6.91 17.35
N CYS A 87 4.91 -6.72 16.52
CA CYS A 87 4.69 -5.51 15.73
C CYS A 87 3.19 -5.31 15.57
N THR A 88 2.68 -4.10 15.80
CA THR A 88 1.24 -3.79 15.67
C THR A 88 1.01 -2.85 14.49
N PHE A 89 1.68 -1.70 14.53
CA PHE A 89 1.73 -0.77 13.40
C PHE A 89 3.10 -0.84 12.76
N HIS A 90 3.14 -0.92 11.45
CA HIS A 90 4.37 -1.16 10.73
C HIS A 90 5.25 0.09 10.76
N SER A 91 6.51 -0.08 11.15
CA SER A 91 7.53 0.95 11.02
C SER A 91 8.32 0.70 9.74
N LEU A 92 8.13 1.60 8.77
CA LEU A 92 8.75 1.52 7.45
C LEU A 92 10.27 1.69 7.53
N THR A 93 10.76 2.40 8.55
CA THR A 93 12.19 2.71 8.74
C THR A 93 12.86 1.94 9.88
N GLY A 94 12.12 1.16 10.68
CA GLY A 94 12.62 0.60 11.94
C GLY A 94 12.42 -0.91 12.14
N CYS A 95 11.53 -1.55 11.39
CA CYS A 95 11.28 -2.99 11.51
C CYS A 95 12.22 -3.81 10.61
N GLN A 96 12.65 -4.99 11.10
CA GLN A 96 13.48 -5.92 10.34
C GLN A 96 12.95 -7.35 10.49
N GLY A 97 12.46 -7.92 9.39
CA GLY A 97 12.10 -9.32 9.25
C GLY A 97 13.30 -10.23 9.02
N GLU A 98 13.13 -11.52 9.30
CA GLU A 98 14.16 -12.55 9.15
C GLU A 98 14.52 -12.82 7.67
N LEU A 99 13.51 -12.82 6.80
CA LEU A 99 13.61 -13.33 5.43
C LEU A 99 13.71 -12.19 4.41
N VAL A 100 14.93 -11.70 4.21
CA VAL A 100 15.26 -10.60 3.29
C VAL A 100 15.45 -11.08 1.85
N LYS A 101 14.89 -10.35 0.87
CA LYS A 101 14.97 -10.64 -0.58
C LYS A 101 14.61 -12.08 -0.90
N LYS A 102 13.50 -12.56 -0.33
CA LYS A 102 12.96 -13.91 -0.57
C LYS A 102 11.68 -13.84 -1.38
N PRO A 103 11.50 -14.72 -2.38
CA PRO A 103 10.25 -14.81 -3.11
C PRO A 103 9.22 -15.56 -2.25
N PHE A 104 8.05 -14.97 -2.05
CA PHE A 104 6.92 -15.57 -1.36
C PHE A 104 5.76 -15.74 -2.33
N ASP A 105 5.19 -16.94 -2.39
CA ASP A 105 3.91 -17.14 -3.07
C ASP A 105 2.80 -16.76 -2.09
N ILE A 106 2.07 -15.69 -2.39
CA ILE A 106 1.05 -15.12 -1.53
C ILE A 106 -0.31 -15.31 -2.18
N TYR A 107 -1.20 -15.98 -1.48
CA TYR A 107 -2.60 -16.18 -1.86
C TYR A 107 -3.52 -15.60 -0.79
N ILE A 108 -4.42 -14.72 -1.17
CA ILE A 108 -5.40 -14.07 -0.29
C ILE A 108 -6.78 -14.15 -0.93
N GLU A 109 -7.74 -14.65 -0.18
CA GLU A 109 -9.15 -14.69 -0.55
C GLU A 109 -10.01 -14.00 0.51
N ASP A 110 -11.14 -13.45 0.09
CA ASP A 110 -12.17 -12.96 1.02
C ASP A 110 -12.95 -14.13 1.66
N MET A 111 -13.82 -13.80 2.61
CA MET A 111 -14.63 -14.81 3.32
C MET A 111 -15.71 -15.48 2.45
N ASP A 112 -15.99 -14.94 1.26
CA ASP A 112 -16.89 -15.55 0.26
C ASP A 112 -16.14 -16.47 -0.70
N GLY A 113 -14.81 -16.55 -0.61
CA GLY A 113 -13.93 -17.38 -1.44
C GLY A 113 -13.53 -16.71 -2.76
N ASN A 114 -13.67 -15.39 -2.90
CA ASN A 114 -13.15 -14.67 -4.06
C ASN A 114 -11.67 -14.36 -3.85
N VAL A 115 -10.86 -14.60 -4.88
CA VAL A 115 -9.43 -14.29 -4.86
C VAL A 115 -9.23 -12.77 -4.93
N VAL A 116 -8.47 -12.24 -3.97
CA VAL A 116 -8.13 -10.83 -3.82
C VAL A 116 -6.67 -10.57 -4.22
N PHE A 117 -5.78 -11.51 -3.90
CA PHE A 117 -4.37 -11.46 -4.28
C PHE A 117 -3.87 -12.88 -4.55
N ASP A 118 -3.15 -13.08 -5.65
CA ASP A 118 -2.51 -14.36 -6.02
C ASP A 118 -1.30 -14.05 -6.88
N ASP A 119 -0.14 -13.85 -6.25
CA ASP A 119 1.10 -13.53 -6.94
C ASP A 119 2.34 -13.93 -6.11
N THR A 120 3.48 -14.00 -6.79
CA THR A 120 4.79 -14.17 -6.15
C THR A 120 5.42 -12.80 -5.92
N VAL A 121 5.69 -12.46 -4.65
CA VAL A 121 6.29 -11.17 -4.26
C VAL A 121 7.63 -11.38 -3.56
N GLU A 122 8.64 -10.61 -3.95
CA GLU A 122 9.93 -10.59 -3.25
C GLU A 122 9.88 -9.63 -2.06
N SER A 123 10.31 -10.08 -0.88
CA SER A 123 10.45 -9.20 0.29
C SER A 123 11.54 -8.15 0.10
N PHE A 124 11.35 -6.99 0.71
CA PHE A 124 12.32 -5.89 0.65
C PHE A 124 13.58 -6.16 1.49
N ASP A 125 14.48 -5.19 1.54
CA ASP A 125 15.72 -5.25 2.34
C ASP A 125 15.43 -5.37 3.85
N ASN A 126 14.29 -4.82 4.29
CA ASN A 126 13.78 -4.99 5.65
C ASN A 126 13.08 -6.34 5.88
N GLY A 127 12.95 -7.21 4.88
CA GLY A 127 12.32 -8.53 5.00
C GLY A 127 10.79 -8.54 5.05
N PHE A 128 10.13 -7.41 4.79
CA PHE A 128 8.68 -7.30 4.67
C PHE A 128 8.21 -7.34 3.22
N VAL A 129 6.93 -7.68 3.05
CA VAL A 129 6.16 -7.52 1.82
C VAL A 129 4.98 -6.61 2.11
N ASP A 130 4.83 -5.55 1.31
CA ASP A 130 3.74 -4.58 1.43
C ASP A 130 2.59 -4.93 0.49
N LEU A 131 1.37 -4.93 1.01
CA LEU A 131 0.15 -5.25 0.27
C LEU A 131 -0.93 -4.20 0.53
N TRP A 132 -1.80 -4.03 -0.46
CA TRP A 132 -2.99 -3.19 -0.39
C TRP A 132 -4.21 -4.06 -0.56
N LEU A 133 -5.07 -4.10 0.46
CA LEU A 133 -6.28 -4.92 0.49
C LEU A 133 -7.52 -4.03 0.55
N PRO A 134 -8.69 -4.49 0.08
CA PRO A 134 -9.95 -3.79 0.32
C PRO A 134 -10.22 -3.63 1.82
N ARG A 135 -10.82 -2.50 2.22
CA ARG A 135 -11.20 -2.24 3.62
C ARG A 135 -12.41 -3.03 4.11
N ASP A 136 -12.61 -2.94 5.43
CA ASP A 136 -13.83 -3.29 6.16
C ASP A 136 -14.27 -4.75 6.02
N GLN A 137 -13.30 -5.64 5.88
CA GLN A 137 -13.55 -7.08 5.82
C GLN A 137 -12.36 -7.91 6.30
N GLU A 138 -12.61 -9.22 6.38
CA GLU A 138 -11.63 -10.24 6.72
C GLU A 138 -11.20 -11.03 5.49
N PHE A 139 -9.97 -11.52 5.51
CA PHE A 139 -9.37 -12.32 4.45
C PHE A 139 -8.64 -13.53 5.02
N ASN A 140 -8.62 -14.62 4.27
CA ASN A 140 -7.73 -15.75 4.53
C ASN A 140 -6.47 -15.59 3.68
N ALA A 141 -5.33 -15.41 4.35
CA ALA A 141 -4.02 -15.29 3.71
C ALA A 141 -3.21 -16.57 3.90
N THR A 142 -2.60 -17.03 2.81
CA THR A 142 -1.66 -18.14 2.76
C THR A 142 -0.36 -17.65 2.15
N ILE A 143 0.76 -17.88 2.84
CA ILE A 143 2.10 -17.56 2.34
C ILE A 143 2.92 -18.84 2.27
N THR A 144 3.55 -19.07 1.12
CA THR A 144 4.38 -20.24 0.86
C THR A 144 5.81 -19.82 0.48
N TYR A 145 6.80 -20.53 1.02
CA TYR A 145 8.21 -20.36 0.69
C TYR A 145 8.99 -21.66 0.95
N ASP A 146 9.76 -22.14 -0.02
CA ASP A 146 10.62 -23.34 0.10
C ASP A 146 9.90 -24.57 0.69
N ASN A 147 8.71 -24.88 0.14
CA ASN A 147 7.79 -25.95 0.60
C ASN A 147 7.23 -25.77 2.02
N LYS A 148 7.46 -24.62 2.65
CA LYS A 148 6.87 -24.24 3.94
C LYS A 148 5.68 -23.35 3.73
N GLN A 149 4.74 -23.40 4.66
CA GLN A 149 3.52 -22.60 4.57
C GLN A 149 3.16 -21.98 5.91
N ALA A 150 2.54 -20.80 5.85
CA ALA A 150 1.87 -20.14 6.95
C ALA A 150 0.49 -19.68 6.49
N THR A 151 -0.49 -19.75 7.38
CA THR A 151 -1.84 -19.21 7.13
C THR A 151 -2.22 -18.26 8.25
N SER A 152 -2.99 -17.22 7.92
CA SER A 152 -3.54 -16.28 8.89
C SER A 152 -4.83 -15.68 8.37
N THR A 153 -5.71 -15.28 9.28
CA THR A 153 -6.78 -14.32 8.95
C THR A 153 -6.21 -12.92 9.06
N ILE A 154 -6.54 -12.05 8.10
CA ILE A 154 -6.19 -10.62 8.10
C ILE A 154 -7.51 -9.85 8.13
N SER A 155 -7.65 -8.92 9.07
CA SER A 155 -8.79 -8.00 9.12
C SER A 155 -8.31 -6.59 8.78
N THR A 156 -9.19 -5.79 8.16
CA THR A 156 -8.84 -4.49 7.55
C THR A 156 -9.71 -3.33 8.06
N PHE A 157 -10.13 -3.43 9.32
CA PHE A 157 -10.92 -2.41 9.99
C PHE A 157 -10.05 -1.27 10.56
N GLU A 158 -10.66 -0.15 10.92
CA GLU A 158 -10.00 1.11 11.34
C GLU A 158 -8.98 0.98 12.48
N ASN A 159 -9.03 -0.08 13.31
CA ASN A 159 -8.11 -0.28 14.44
C ASN A 159 -7.20 -1.49 14.27
N ASP A 160 -7.21 -2.12 13.11
CA ASP A 160 -6.47 -3.35 12.87
C ASP A 160 -4.97 -3.12 12.66
N PRO A 161 -4.14 -4.11 13.01
CA PRO A 161 -2.71 -4.02 12.83
C PRO A 161 -2.35 -3.96 11.34
N THR A 162 -1.44 -3.04 11.00
CA THR A 162 -0.85 -2.94 9.66
C THR A 162 0.46 -3.73 9.53
N CYS A 163 0.90 -4.37 10.61
CA CYS A 163 2.14 -5.13 10.68
C CYS A 163 1.86 -6.58 11.10
N ILE A 164 2.17 -7.53 10.22
CA ILE A 164 1.97 -8.96 10.48
C ILE A 164 3.32 -9.66 10.54
N THR A 165 3.71 -10.05 11.74
CA THR A 165 4.97 -10.77 12.02
C THR A 165 4.71 -12.14 12.68
N THR A 166 3.46 -12.59 12.64
CA THR A 166 2.97 -13.81 13.31
C THR A 166 2.92 -15.04 12.38
N MET A 167 3.18 -14.85 11.08
CA MET A 167 3.12 -15.91 10.08
C MET A 167 4.41 -16.74 10.05
N ARG A 168 4.43 -17.79 10.88
CA ARG A 168 5.55 -18.74 10.93
C ARG A 168 5.41 -19.82 9.85
N LEU A 169 6.39 -19.89 8.96
CA LEU A 169 6.51 -20.86 7.89
C LEU A 169 6.99 -22.21 8.46
N MET A 170 6.17 -23.25 8.32
CA MET A 170 6.49 -24.61 8.77
C MET A 170 6.59 -25.60 7.61
#